data_AF-A0A2D6R1G8-F1
#
_entry.id   AF-A0A2D6R1G8-F1
#
_cell.length_a   1.000
_cell.length_b   1.000
_cell.length_c   1.000
_cell.angle_alpha   90.00
_cell.angle_beta   90.00
_cell.angle_gamma   90.00
#
_symmetry.space_group_name_H-M   'P 1'
#
loop_
_entity.id
_entity.type
_entity.pdbx_description
1 polymer ?
#
loop_
_entity_poly.entity_id
_entity_poly.type
_entity_poly.pdbx_seq_one_letter_code
_entity_poly.pdbx_strand_id
1 'polypeptide(L)'
;MQTALNQDGPPSGPSTPDGLQVSVDEVERTAERVLASKRLHERPFLQRLLPTRAARRPHCVHRFIRALDRVRASQPNRLSPEMLEEIRSSVEAVVGRLEDEIAAKRPGPKEGAMMATIIYKTTERYEGILAAADRENKPAERAPGRL
;
A
#
# COMPACT_ATOMS: atom_id res chain seq x y z
N MET A 1 -18.13 -50.09 25.27
CA MET A 1 -17.33 -49.07 25.97
C MET A 1 -16.84 -48.07 24.93
N GLN A 2 -17.13 -46.78 25.13
CA GLN A 2 -16.69 -45.66 24.30
C GLN A 2 -15.36 -45.12 24.84
N THR A 3 -14.44 -44.73 23.96
CA THR A 3 -13.46 -43.67 24.26
C THR A 3 -13.22 -42.87 22.99
N ALA A 4 -13.80 -41.67 22.97
CA ALA A 4 -13.41 -40.58 22.10
C ALA A 4 -12.06 -40.02 22.59
N LEU A 5 -11.10 -39.84 21.69
CA LEU A 5 -9.88 -39.09 21.95
C LEU A 5 -10.03 -37.75 21.21
N ASN A 6 -10.33 -36.72 22.01
CA ASN A 6 -10.32 -35.32 21.60
C ASN A 6 -8.93 -34.95 21.05
N GLN A 7 -8.90 -34.45 19.82
CA GLN A 7 -7.77 -33.72 19.27
C GLN A 7 -7.99 -32.23 19.55
N ASP A 8 -7.73 -31.80 20.79
CA ASP A 8 -7.56 -30.38 21.09
C ASP A 8 -6.12 -29.98 20.78
N GLY A 9 -5.86 -29.68 19.51
CA GLY A 9 -4.72 -28.85 19.14
C GLY A 9 -4.94 -27.43 19.69
N PRO A 10 -3.89 -26.72 20.14
CA PRO A 10 -4.04 -25.33 20.58
C PRO A 10 -4.62 -24.50 19.43
N PRO A 11 -5.54 -23.55 19.71
CA PRO A 11 -6.08 -22.69 18.68
C PRO A 11 -4.94 -21.98 17.97
N SER A 12 -4.87 -22.16 16.64
CA SER A 12 -4.01 -21.39 15.75
C SER A 12 -4.19 -19.90 16.07
N GLY A 13 -3.08 -19.16 16.00
CA GLY A 13 -2.91 -17.80 16.53
C GLY A 13 -3.98 -16.77 16.12
N PRO A 14 -3.89 -15.53 16.65
CA PRO A 14 -4.92 -14.52 16.46
C PRO A 14 -5.18 -14.34 14.96
N SER A 15 -6.36 -14.76 14.51
CA SER A 15 -6.79 -14.65 13.12
C SER A 15 -6.67 -13.19 12.72
N THR A 16 -5.90 -12.91 11.67
CA THR A 16 -5.77 -11.57 11.13
C THR A 16 -7.17 -11.05 10.88
N PRO A 17 -7.57 -9.86 11.39
CA PRO A 17 -8.92 -9.38 11.18
C PRO A 17 -9.19 -9.32 9.68
N ASP A 18 -10.26 -9.95 9.21
CA ASP A 18 -10.57 -10.16 7.78
C ASP A 18 -10.43 -8.88 6.93
N GLY A 19 -10.69 -7.70 7.51
CA GLY A 19 -10.53 -6.41 6.83
C GLY A 19 -9.08 -5.98 6.55
N LEU A 20 -8.10 -6.45 7.33
CA LEU A 20 -6.68 -6.12 7.16
C LEU A 20 -6.10 -6.88 5.96
N GLN A 21 -6.30 -8.21 5.90
CA GLN A 21 -5.85 -9.01 4.76
C GLN A 21 -6.47 -8.50 3.45
N VAL A 22 -7.78 -8.20 3.45
CA VAL A 22 -8.46 -7.63 2.28
C VAL A 22 -7.81 -6.32 1.80
N SER A 23 -7.31 -5.51 2.74
CA SER A 23 -6.61 -4.27 2.42
C SER A 23 -5.21 -4.51 1.85
N VAL A 24 -4.48 -5.52 2.34
CA VAL A 24 -3.18 -5.96 1.79
C VAL A 24 -3.35 -6.53 0.37
N ASP A 25 -4.32 -7.42 0.16
CA ASP A 25 -4.66 -7.96 -1.17
C ASP A 25 -5.06 -6.85 -2.15
N GLU A 26 -5.66 -5.75 -1.66
CA GLU A 26 -5.95 -4.59 -2.50
C GLU A 26 -4.67 -3.85 -2.91
N VAL A 27 -3.67 -3.74 -2.04
CA VAL A 27 -2.35 -3.19 -2.38
C VAL A 27 -1.71 -4.02 -3.49
N GLU A 28 -1.66 -5.34 -3.35
CA GLU A 28 -1.09 -6.24 -4.37
C GLU A 28 -1.81 -6.10 -5.72
N ARG A 29 -3.15 -6.30 -5.74
CA ARG A 29 -3.94 -6.18 -6.98
C ARG A 29 -3.83 -4.82 -7.65
N THR A 30 -3.63 -3.75 -6.88
CA THR A 30 -3.44 -2.41 -7.45
C THR A 30 -2.01 -2.17 -7.92
N ALA A 31 -1.01 -2.77 -7.28
CA ALA A 31 0.38 -2.79 -7.73
C ALA A 31 0.51 -3.51 -9.09
N GLU A 32 -0.04 -4.72 -9.22
CA GLU A 32 -0.05 -5.48 -10.48
C GLU A 32 -0.63 -4.66 -11.64
N ARG A 33 -1.71 -3.92 -11.41
CA ARG A 33 -2.33 -3.05 -12.41
C ARG A 33 -1.46 -1.85 -12.79
N VAL A 34 -0.66 -1.34 -11.85
CA VAL A 34 0.33 -0.30 -12.13
C VAL A 34 1.45 -0.89 -12.99
N LEU A 35 2.00 -2.04 -12.58
CA LEU A 35 3.12 -2.70 -13.26
C LEU A 35 2.75 -3.17 -14.67
N ALA A 36 1.53 -3.63 -14.89
CA ALA A 36 1.01 -4.01 -16.21
C ALA A 36 0.66 -2.81 -17.12
N SER A 37 0.68 -1.57 -16.59
CA SER A 37 0.31 -0.38 -17.35
C SER A 37 1.42 0.04 -18.30
N LYS A 38 1.09 0.19 -19.59
CA LYS A 38 2.04 0.61 -20.63
C LYS A 38 2.51 2.06 -20.49
N ARG A 39 1.66 2.95 -19.98
CA ARG A 39 2.03 4.34 -19.65
C ARG A 39 1.41 4.75 -18.32
N LEU A 40 2.22 5.26 -17.40
CA LEU A 40 1.80 5.66 -16.05
C LEU A 40 1.35 7.12 -15.95
N HIS A 41 1.26 7.83 -17.07
CA HIS A 41 1.02 9.28 -17.08
C HIS A 41 0.11 9.75 -18.22
N GLU A 42 -0.49 8.85 -19.02
CA GLU A 42 -1.28 9.26 -20.19
C GLU A 42 -2.65 9.85 -19.87
N ARG A 43 -3.18 9.58 -18.68
CA ARG A 43 -4.56 9.91 -18.36
C ARG A 43 -4.88 11.39 -18.18
N PRO A 44 -4.01 12.26 -17.63
CA PRO A 44 -4.30 13.71 -17.58
C PRO A 44 -4.41 14.31 -18.99
N PHE A 45 -3.58 13.85 -19.93
CA PHE A 45 -3.63 14.27 -21.33
C PHE A 45 -4.92 13.79 -22.02
N LEU A 46 -5.27 12.51 -21.84
CA LEU A 46 -6.52 11.95 -22.41
C LEU A 46 -7.79 12.49 -21.74
N GLN A 47 -7.77 12.85 -20.45
CA GLN A 47 -8.91 13.48 -19.75
C GLN A 47 -9.17 14.91 -20.22
N ARG A 48 -8.12 15.66 -20.61
CA ARG A 48 -8.28 16.96 -21.26
C ARG A 48 -8.91 16.84 -22.65
N LEU A 49 -8.61 15.77 -23.37
CA LEU A 49 -9.12 15.53 -24.72
C LEU A 49 -10.51 14.87 -24.75
N LEU A 50 -10.88 14.10 -23.72
CA LEU A 50 -12.13 13.36 -23.65
C LEU A 50 -12.83 13.57 -22.29
N PRO A 51 -13.72 14.58 -22.15
CA PRO A 51 -14.39 14.91 -20.89
C PRO A 51 -15.49 13.91 -20.47
N THR A 52 -15.63 12.78 -21.18
CA THR A 52 -16.65 11.77 -20.92
C THR A 52 -16.44 11.06 -19.58
N ARG A 53 -17.55 10.67 -18.93
CA ARG A 53 -17.52 9.93 -17.64
C ARG A 53 -16.63 8.68 -17.67
N ALA A 54 -16.43 8.06 -18.84
CA ALA A 54 -15.55 6.91 -19.02
C ALA A 54 -14.05 7.25 -18.82
N ALA A 55 -13.63 8.49 -19.08
CA ALA A 55 -12.25 8.96 -18.90
C ALA A 55 -11.92 9.31 -17.43
N ARG A 56 -12.94 9.44 -16.56
CA ARG A 56 -12.80 9.80 -15.13
C ARG A 56 -12.40 8.62 -14.23
N ARG A 57 -12.00 7.47 -14.79
CA ARG A 57 -11.53 6.35 -13.97
C ARG A 57 -10.25 6.76 -13.23
N PRO A 58 -10.16 6.54 -11.90
CA PRO A 58 -8.96 6.89 -11.14
C PRO A 58 -7.72 6.29 -11.77
N HIS A 59 -6.63 7.06 -11.81
CA HIS A 59 -5.32 6.59 -12.26
C HIS A 59 -4.92 5.32 -11.48
N CYS A 60 -4.33 4.32 -12.14
CA CYS A 60 -3.94 3.07 -11.47
C CYS A 60 -3.03 3.36 -10.26
N VAL A 61 -2.07 4.28 -10.42
CA VAL A 61 -1.18 4.69 -9.33
C VAL A 61 -1.92 5.41 -8.20
N HIS A 62 -2.95 6.23 -8.49
CA HIS A 62 -3.77 6.82 -7.44
C HIS A 62 -4.59 5.77 -6.68
N ARG A 63 -4.99 4.68 -7.33
CA ARG A 63 -5.65 3.56 -6.63
C ARG A 63 -4.66 2.84 -5.72
N PHE A 64 -3.43 2.64 -6.18
CA PHE A 64 -2.36 2.06 -5.37
C PHE A 64 -2.09 2.89 -4.10
N ILE A 65 -1.91 4.20 -4.23
CA ILE A 65 -1.75 5.10 -3.06
C ILE A 65 -2.96 5.01 -2.11
N ARG A 66 -4.19 4.96 -2.63
CA ARG A 66 -5.39 4.77 -1.80
C ARG A 66 -5.45 3.40 -1.11
N ALA A 67 -4.91 2.35 -1.72
CA ALA A 67 -4.83 1.04 -1.08
C ALA A 67 -3.87 1.09 0.12
N LEU A 68 -2.73 1.77 -0.01
CA LEU A 68 -1.82 2.03 1.12
C LEU A 68 -2.51 2.85 2.22
N ASP A 69 -3.28 3.89 1.87
CA ASP A 69 -4.06 4.67 2.85
C ASP A 69 -5.08 3.79 3.61
N ARG A 70 -5.69 2.80 2.95
CA ARG A 70 -6.63 1.86 3.59
C ARG A 70 -5.93 0.93 4.57
N VAL A 71 -4.78 0.38 4.21
CA VAL A 71 -3.96 -0.43 5.14
C VAL A 71 -3.62 0.39 6.39
N ARG A 72 -3.15 1.63 6.19
CA ARG A 72 -2.84 2.56 7.29
C ARG A 72 -4.03 2.85 8.21
N ALA A 73 -5.25 2.88 7.66
CA ALA A 73 -6.47 3.16 8.42
C ALA A 73 -7.11 1.93 9.11
N SER A 74 -6.71 0.71 8.74
CA SER A 74 -7.41 -0.52 9.16
C SER A 74 -7.04 -0.96 10.58
N GLN A 75 -5.75 -1.28 10.79
CA GLN A 75 -5.10 -1.69 12.04
C GLN A 75 -3.64 -2.05 11.68
N PRO A 76 -2.81 -1.07 11.29
CA PRO A 76 -1.45 -1.34 10.83
C PRO A 76 -0.56 -2.02 11.88
N ASN A 77 -0.89 -1.86 13.17
CA ASN A 77 -0.29 -2.56 14.31
C ASN A 77 -0.51 -4.09 14.32
N ARG A 78 -1.48 -4.60 13.57
CA ARG A 78 -1.74 -6.04 13.44
C ARG A 78 -1.15 -6.66 12.17
N LEU A 79 -0.39 -5.90 11.40
CA LEU A 79 0.31 -6.44 10.22
C LEU A 79 1.37 -7.42 10.70
N SER A 80 1.35 -8.64 10.17
CA SER A 80 2.45 -9.57 10.36
C SER A 80 3.70 -9.09 9.62
N PRO A 81 4.91 -9.54 10.01
CA PRO A 81 6.12 -9.26 9.25
C PRO A 81 6.02 -9.67 7.77
N GLU A 82 5.32 -10.76 7.48
CA GLU A 82 5.08 -11.25 6.12
C GLU A 82 4.24 -10.24 5.31
N MET A 83 3.14 -9.73 5.87
CA MET A 83 2.30 -8.72 5.22
C MET A 83 3.05 -7.40 5.01
N LEU A 84 3.91 -7.02 5.95
CA LEU A 84 4.77 -5.84 5.78
C LEU A 84 5.74 -6.02 4.60
N GLU A 85 6.33 -7.20 4.46
CA GLU A 85 7.23 -7.51 3.34
C GLU A 85 6.48 -7.60 1.99
N GLU A 86 5.23 -8.07 1.97
CA GLU A 86 4.37 -8.05 0.78
C GLU A 86 4.06 -6.61 0.32
N ILE A 87 3.68 -5.75 1.27
CA ILE A 87 3.45 -4.32 1.00
C ILE A 87 4.75 -3.68 0.51
N ARG A 88 5.89 -3.98 1.17
CA ARG A 88 7.20 -3.49 0.79
C ARG A 88 7.55 -3.85 -0.64
N SER A 89 7.45 -5.14 -0.98
CA SER A 89 7.74 -5.65 -2.31
C SER A 89 6.87 -4.97 -3.37
N SER A 90 5.58 -4.77 -3.08
CA SER A 90 4.66 -4.05 -3.97
C SER A 90 5.06 -2.58 -4.16
N VAL A 91 5.47 -1.90 -3.08
CA VAL A 91 5.93 -0.50 -3.11
C VAL A 91 7.23 -0.35 -3.88
N GLU A 92 8.24 -1.18 -3.59
CA GLU A 92 9.53 -1.17 -4.28
C GLU A 92 9.37 -1.44 -5.78
N ALA A 93 8.54 -2.42 -6.16
CA ALA A 93 8.27 -2.70 -7.57
C ALA A 93 7.61 -1.52 -8.29
N VAL A 94 6.62 -0.87 -7.67
CA VAL A 94 5.93 0.30 -8.25
C VAL A 94 6.88 1.50 -8.36
N VAL A 95 7.68 1.77 -7.32
CA VAL A 95 8.67 2.86 -7.32
C VAL A 95 9.74 2.61 -8.37
N GLY A 96 10.35 1.43 -8.40
CA GLY A 96 11.37 1.07 -9.39
C GLY A 96 10.83 1.21 -10.82
N ARG A 97 9.59 0.77 -11.08
CA ARG A 97 8.95 0.96 -12.39
C ARG A 97 8.79 2.44 -12.77
N LEU A 98 8.47 3.32 -11.82
CA LEU A 98 8.35 4.75 -12.05
C LEU A 98 9.71 5.39 -12.31
N GLU A 99 10.74 5.00 -11.56
CA GLU A 99 12.12 5.45 -11.75
C GLU A 99 12.67 5.02 -13.11
N ASP A 100 12.41 3.78 -13.52
CA ASP A 100 12.74 3.28 -14.86
C ASP A 100 12.06 4.09 -15.97
N GLU A 101 10.78 4.46 -15.79
CA GLU A 101 10.08 5.32 -16.75
C GLU A 101 10.72 6.72 -16.83
N ILE A 102 11.15 7.30 -15.70
CA ILE A 102 11.85 8.60 -15.68
C ILE A 102 13.18 8.49 -16.41
N ALA A 103 13.98 7.46 -16.11
CA ALA A 103 15.29 7.25 -16.71
C ALA A 103 15.21 6.97 -18.21
N ALA A 104 14.27 6.13 -18.64
CA ALA A 104 14.14 5.72 -20.03
C ALA A 104 13.53 6.80 -20.93
N LYS A 105 12.50 7.51 -20.46
CA LYS A 105 11.74 8.46 -21.30
C LYS A 105 12.20 9.91 -21.17
N ARG A 106 12.98 10.24 -20.14
CA ARG A 106 13.42 11.62 -19.82
C ARG A 106 12.24 12.61 -19.92
N PRO A 107 11.20 12.42 -19.10
CA PRO A 107 9.97 13.19 -19.18
C PRO A 107 10.26 14.69 -19.05
N GLY A 108 9.40 15.52 -19.66
CA GLY A 108 9.52 16.98 -19.52
C GLY A 108 9.33 17.43 -18.06
N PRO A 109 9.71 18.68 -17.70
CA PRO A 109 9.76 19.13 -16.30
C PRO A 109 8.46 18.90 -15.51
N LYS A 110 7.30 19.13 -16.13
CA LYS A 110 5.99 18.92 -15.48
C LYS A 110 5.67 17.45 -15.24
N GLU A 111 6.02 16.59 -16.19
CA GLU A 111 5.78 15.14 -16.12
C GLU A 111 6.75 14.50 -15.12
N GLY A 112 8.03 14.89 -15.16
CA GLY A 112 9.02 14.47 -14.17
C GLY A 112 8.61 14.88 -12.74
N ALA A 113 8.16 16.12 -12.54
CA ALA A 113 7.67 16.57 -11.24
C ALA A 113 6.45 15.76 -10.75
N MET A 114 5.53 15.41 -11.66
CA MET A 114 4.38 14.57 -11.33
C MET A 114 4.81 13.17 -10.91
N MET A 115 5.73 12.53 -11.65
CA MET A 115 6.22 11.19 -11.33
C MET A 115 7.02 11.19 -10.01
N ALA A 116 7.88 12.17 -9.79
CA ALA A 116 8.60 12.35 -8.52
C ALA A 116 7.63 12.56 -7.34
N THR A 117 6.57 13.34 -7.53
CA THR A 117 5.52 13.52 -6.51
C THR A 117 4.81 12.21 -6.19
N ILE A 118 4.56 11.37 -7.20
CA ILE A 118 3.95 10.06 -7.02
C ILE A 118 4.87 9.13 -6.23
N ILE A 119 6.16 9.08 -6.58
CA ILE A 119 7.17 8.29 -5.85
C ILE A 119 7.18 8.74 -4.39
N TYR A 120 7.37 10.04 -4.13
CA TYR A 120 7.38 10.61 -2.79
C TYR A 120 6.13 10.26 -1.98
N LYS A 121 4.94 10.40 -2.57
CA LYS A 121 3.70 10.05 -1.87
C LYS A 121 3.63 8.57 -1.54
N THR A 122 4.04 7.72 -2.48
CA THR A 122 4.01 6.26 -2.30
C THR A 122 4.92 5.85 -1.14
N THR A 123 6.16 6.34 -1.12
CA THR A 123 7.12 6.08 -0.04
C THR A 123 6.64 6.65 1.30
N GLU A 124 6.14 7.89 1.33
CA GLU A 124 5.60 8.52 2.55
C GLU A 124 4.44 7.70 3.16
N ARG A 125 3.57 7.09 2.33
CA ARG A 125 2.46 6.27 2.86
C ARG A 125 2.97 4.98 3.46
N TYR A 126 3.94 4.34 2.80
CA TYR A 126 4.55 3.11 3.31
C TYR A 126 5.29 3.33 4.63
N GLU A 127 6.12 4.38 4.72
CA GLU A 127 6.76 4.78 5.98
C GLU A 127 5.74 5.09 7.07
N GLY A 128 4.60 5.70 6.71
CA GLY A 128 3.48 5.92 7.62
C GLY A 128 2.82 4.62 8.13
N ILE A 129 2.83 3.55 7.33
CA ILE A 129 2.38 2.22 7.75
C ILE A 129 3.38 1.63 8.74
N LEU A 130 4.68 1.67 8.41
CA LEU A 130 5.75 1.18 9.29
C LEU A 130 5.73 1.89 10.65
N ALA A 131 5.69 3.22 10.65
CA ALA A 131 5.64 4.00 11.89
C ALA A 131 4.37 3.72 12.72
N ALA A 132 3.26 3.37 12.08
CA ALA A 132 2.03 3.00 12.78
C ALA A 132 2.06 1.56 13.31
N ALA A 133 2.74 0.64 12.61
CA ALA A 133 2.97 -0.71 13.06
C ALA A 133 3.89 -0.76 14.30
N ASP A 134 4.92 0.09 14.33
CA ASP A 134 5.90 0.13 15.43
C ASP A 134 5.40 0.80 16.73
N ARG A 135 4.39 1.68 16.64
CA ARG A 135 3.95 2.53 17.77
C ARG A 135 3.37 1.80 18.97
N GLU A 136 2.86 0.57 18.81
CA GLU A 136 2.41 -0.26 19.95
C GLU A 136 3.53 -1.11 20.56
N ASN A 137 4.65 -1.31 19.86
CA ASN A 137 5.83 -2.01 20.40
C ASN A 137 6.73 -1.11 21.26
N LYS A 138 6.53 0.21 21.18
CA LYS A 138 7.12 1.14 22.15
C LYS A 138 6.12 1.35 23.29
N PRO A 139 6.46 1.03 24.55
CA PRO A 139 5.63 1.47 25.66
C PRO A 139 5.50 2.98 25.52
N ALA A 140 4.28 3.50 25.59
CA ALA A 140 4.04 4.94 25.58
C ALA A 140 5.00 5.57 26.59
N GLU A 141 6.02 6.28 26.12
CA GLU A 141 6.88 7.08 26.98
C GLU A 141 5.95 8.01 27.73
N ARG A 142 5.70 7.67 29.00
CA ARG A 142 4.90 8.48 29.90
C ARG A 142 5.56 9.86 29.91
N ALA A 143 4.84 10.86 29.42
CA ALA A 143 5.30 12.24 29.44
C ALA A 143 5.87 12.56 30.83
N PRO A 144 7.11 13.06 30.94
CA PRO A 144 7.68 13.44 32.22
C PRO A 144 6.97 14.72 32.65
N GLY A 145 6.02 14.60 33.58
CA GLY A 145 5.33 15.75 34.15
C GLY A 145 3.86 15.52 34.47
N ARG A 146 3.60 14.76 35.53
CA ARG A 146 2.54 15.13 36.48
C ARG A 146 3.11 14.99 37.88
N LEU A 147 3.49 16.14 38.42
CA LEU A 147 3.60 16.39 39.85
C LEU A 147 2.23 16.23 40.51
#